data_AF-A0AAW8EFU6-F1
#
_entry.id   AF-A0AAW8EFU6-F1
#
_cell.length_a   1.000
_cell.length_b   1.000
_cell.length_c   1.000
_cell.angle_alpha   90.00
_cell.angle_beta   90.00
_cell.angle_gamma   90.00
#
_symmetry.space_group_name_H-M   'P 1'
#
loop_
_entity.id
_entity.type
_entity.pdbx_description
1 polymer ?
#
loop_
_entity_poly.entity_id
_entity_poly.type
_entity_poly.pdbx_seq_one_letter_code
_entity_poly.pdbx_strand_id
1 'polypeptide(L)'
;MDTQLLMRIGRMTPPRRLTLSADVAAAKRLAASGMIEVTLEVQGKAKRLALQVVHVEAITSEGASAIAIEKSRSRSDLLRAARLIEADLPPLIPCQGRTTYSGQATVMRVTARGEAALKMRACSLFHPVQCSPCPVTSDAR
;
A
#
# COMPACT_ATOMS: atom_id res chain seq x y z
N MET A 1 -15.39 1.12 -2.56
CA MET A 1 -14.43 0.28 -3.30
C MET A 1 -14.02 -0.89 -2.40
N ASP A 2 -14.14 -2.14 -2.86
CA ASP A 2 -13.76 -3.33 -2.08
C ASP A 2 -12.24 -3.57 -2.09
N THR A 3 -11.50 -2.70 -1.38
CA THR A 3 -10.03 -2.73 -1.30
C THR A 3 -9.50 -4.04 -0.72
N GLN A 4 -10.19 -4.64 0.25
CA GLN A 4 -9.77 -5.87 0.90
C GLN A 4 -9.69 -7.04 -0.10
N LEU A 5 -10.73 -7.22 -0.91
CA LEU A 5 -10.75 -8.27 -1.93
C LEU A 5 -9.69 -8.00 -3.00
N LEU A 6 -9.57 -6.76 -3.47
CA LEU A 6 -8.60 -6.38 -4.50
C LEU A 6 -7.15 -6.62 -4.03
N MET A 7 -6.82 -6.23 -2.80
CA MET A 7 -5.52 -6.49 -2.17
C MET A 7 -5.24 -7.99 -2.01
N ARG A 8 -6.26 -8.79 -1.70
CA ARG A 8 -6.13 -10.25 -1.58
C ARG A 8 -5.88 -10.89 -2.94
N ILE A 9 -6.65 -10.54 -3.97
CA ILE A 9 -6.46 -11.00 -5.35
C ILE A 9 -5.05 -10.64 -5.84
N GLY A 10 -4.54 -9.44 -5.52
CA GLY A 10 -3.19 -9.00 -5.85
C GLY A 10 -2.05 -9.82 -5.22
N ARG A 11 -2.34 -10.66 -4.22
CA ARG A 11 -1.37 -11.59 -3.59
C ARG A 11 -1.54 -13.03 -4.06
N MET A 12 -2.61 -13.34 -4.77
CA MET A 12 -2.89 -14.69 -5.25
C MET A 12 -2.17 -14.96 -6.58
N THR A 13 -1.55 -16.13 -6.68
CA THR A 13 -1.06 -16.67 -7.95
C THR A 13 -2.23 -17.08 -8.84
N PRO A 14 -2.22 -16.79 -10.16
CA PRO A 14 -3.19 -17.36 -11.10
C PRO A 14 -3.13 -18.89 -11.12
N PRO A 15 -4.27 -19.60 -11.35
CA PRO A 15 -5.62 -19.08 -11.58
C PRO A 15 -6.33 -18.65 -10.28
N ARG A 16 -7.00 -17.50 -10.31
CA ARG A 16 -7.66 -16.91 -9.12
C ARG A 16 -9.17 -17.20 -9.17
N ARG A 17 -9.64 -18.12 -8.32
CA ARG A 17 -11.05 -18.54 -8.26
C ARG A 17 -11.72 -18.04 -6.98
N LEU A 18 -12.92 -17.49 -7.11
CA LEU A 18 -13.75 -17.01 -6.01
C LEU A 18 -15.08 -17.75 -6.00
N THR A 19 -15.43 -18.35 -4.87
CA THR A 19 -16.64 -19.17 -4.70
C THR A 19 -17.55 -18.68 -3.57
N LEU A 20 -17.04 -17.84 -2.67
CA LEU A 20 -17.82 -17.26 -1.59
C LEU A 20 -18.75 -16.17 -2.15
N SER A 21 -20.02 -16.18 -1.77
CA SER A 21 -21.04 -15.27 -2.31
C SER A 21 -20.66 -13.79 -2.12
N ALA A 22 -20.10 -13.42 -0.96
CA ALA A 22 -19.61 -12.07 -0.70
C ALA A 22 -18.46 -11.68 -1.63
N ASP A 23 -17.52 -12.59 -1.88
CA ASP A 23 -16.39 -12.37 -2.77
C ASP A 23 -16.83 -12.27 -4.23
N VAL A 24 -17.80 -13.09 -4.65
CA VAL A 24 -18.40 -13.02 -5.98
C VAL A 24 -19.09 -11.67 -6.18
N ALA A 25 -19.86 -11.20 -5.19
CA ALA A 25 -20.53 -9.90 -5.27
C ALA A 25 -19.50 -8.75 -5.32
N ALA A 26 -18.45 -8.81 -4.52
CA ALA A 26 -17.37 -7.82 -4.53
C ALA A 26 -16.57 -7.86 -5.84
N ALA A 27 -16.26 -9.04 -6.37
CA ALA A 27 -15.57 -9.20 -7.65
C ALA A 27 -16.37 -8.60 -8.81
N LYS A 28 -17.70 -8.80 -8.83
CA LYS A 28 -18.57 -8.15 -9.81
C LYS A 28 -18.51 -6.62 -9.72
N ARG A 29 -18.51 -6.05 -8.51
CA ARG A 29 -18.36 -4.59 -8.32
C ARG A 29 -17.00 -4.10 -8.80
N LEU A 30 -15.93 -4.83 -8.52
CA LEU A 30 -14.58 -4.49 -8.98
C LEU A 30 -14.46 -4.58 -10.50
N ALA A 31 -15.06 -5.59 -11.13
CA ALA A 31 -15.12 -5.72 -12.58
C ALA A 31 -15.94 -4.61 -13.23
N ALA A 32 -17.11 -4.27 -12.67
CA ALA A 32 -17.93 -3.14 -13.12
C ALA A 32 -17.20 -1.79 -12.99
N SER A 33 -16.24 -1.70 -12.06
CA SER A 33 -15.39 -0.53 -11.86
C SER A 33 -14.09 -0.59 -12.67
N GLY A 34 -13.92 -1.55 -13.58
CA GLY A 34 -12.73 -1.67 -14.44
C GLY A 34 -11.44 -2.10 -13.72
N MET A 35 -11.51 -2.54 -12.46
CA MET A 35 -10.32 -2.85 -11.65
C MET A 35 -9.76 -4.26 -11.91
N ILE A 36 -10.62 -5.18 -12.35
CA ILE A 36 -10.28 -6.57 -12.61
C ILE A 36 -11.05 -7.09 -13.82
N GLU A 37 -10.46 -8.04 -14.54
CA GLU A 37 -11.11 -8.79 -15.61
C GLU A 37 -11.58 -10.13 -15.05
N VAL A 38 -12.83 -10.50 -15.33
CA VAL A 38 -13.46 -11.70 -14.75
C VAL A 38 -14.27 -12.48 -15.77
N THR A 39 -14.23 -13.81 -15.62
CA THR A 39 -15.16 -14.75 -16.25
C THR A 39 -16.09 -15.34 -15.20
N LEU A 40 -17.39 -15.35 -15.52
CA LEU A 40 -18.46 -15.84 -14.64
C LEU A 40 -18.89 -17.25 -15.06
N GLU A 41 -18.76 -18.20 -14.15
CA GLU A 41 -19.29 -19.55 -14.31
C GLU A 41 -20.48 -19.75 -13.37
N VAL A 42 -21.62 -20.20 -13.90
CA VAL A 42 -22.79 -20.56 -13.10
C VAL A 42 -22.84 -22.08 -13.00
N GLN A 43 -22.50 -22.64 -11.84
CA GLN A 43 -22.60 -24.08 -11.60
C GLN A 43 -24.00 -24.44 -11.07
N GLY A 44 -24.76 -25.17 -11.89
CA GLY A 44 -25.88 -26.02 -11.48
C GLY A 44 -27.19 -25.32 -11.09
N LYS A 45 -28.29 -25.67 -11.76
CA LYS A 45 -29.68 -25.44 -11.30
C LYS A 45 -30.12 -26.61 -10.40
N ALA A 46 -29.56 -26.74 -9.20
CA ALA A 46 -30.13 -27.62 -8.19
C ALA A 46 -30.99 -26.76 -7.23
N LYS A 47 -32.27 -27.11 -7.13
CA LYS A 47 -33.35 -26.46 -6.36
C LYS A 47 -32.84 -25.52 -5.25
N ARG A 48 -32.95 -24.21 -5.53
CA ARG A 48 -32.90 -23.01 -4.64
C ARG A 48 -31.63 -22.16 -4.53
N LEU A 49 -30.42 -22.59 -4.91
CA LEU A 49 -29.26 -21.67 -4.90
C LEU A 49 -28.30 -21.98 -6.06
N ALA A 50 -28.23 -21.07 -7.04
CA ALA A 50 -27.21 -21.15 -8.09
C ALA A 50 -25.84 -20.81 -7.48
N LEU A 51 -24.90 -21.75 -7.50
CA LEU A 51 -23.52 -21.52 -7.10
C LEU A 51 -22.82 -20.76 -8.22
N GLN A 52 -22.46 -19.51 -7.96
CA GLN A 52 -21.70 -18.67 -8.88
C GLN A 52 -20.23 -18.76 -8.53
N VAL A 53 -19.40 -19.03 -9.53
CA VAL A 53 -17.95 -19.04 -9.44
C VAL A 53 -17.43 -17.92 -10.32
N VAL A 54 -16.53 -17.10 -9.77
CA VAL A 54 -15.85 -16.04 -10.52
C VAL A 54 -14.39 -16.42 -10.70
N HIS A 55 -13.96 -16.44 -11.94
CA HIS A 55 -12.56 -16.54 -12.32
C HIS A 55 -12.03 -15.14 -12.58
N VAL A 56 -10.98 -14.73 -11.86
CA VAL A 56 -10.31 -13.45 -12.11
C VAL A 56 -9.13 -13.71 -13.04
N GLU A 57 -9.19 -13.11 -14.23
CA GLU A 57 -8.23 -13.31 -15.32
C GLU A 57 -7.02 -12.40 -15.12
N ALA A 58 -7.28 -11.09 -14.95
CA ALA A 58 -6.26 -10.08 -14.77
C ALA A 58 -6.68 -9.03 -13.75
N ILE A 59 -5.67 -8.38 -13.17
CA ILE A 59 -5.85 -7.09 -12.49
C ILE A 59 -5.46 -6.05 -13.54
N THR A 60 -6.34 -5.09 -13.81
CA THR A 60 -6.09 -4.04 -14.80
C THR A 60 -5.03 -3.06 -14.30
N SER A 61 -4.56 -2.15 -15.16
CA SER A 61 -3.67 -1.05 -14.74
C SER A 61 -4.29 -0.16 -13.67
N GLU A 62 -5.61 0.04 -13.73
CA GLU A 62 -6.38 0.78 -12.73
C GLU A 62 -6.40 0.04 -11.38
N GLY A 63 -6.71 -1.27 -11.40
CA GLY A 63 -6.66 -2.11 -10.20
C GLY A 63 -5.27 -2.18 -9.57
N ALA A 64 -4.22 -2.26 -10.40
CA ALA A 64 -2.84 -2.24 -9.93
C ALA A 64 -2.47 -0.89 -9.29
N SER A 65 -2.93 0.22 -9.87
CA SER A 65 -2.74 1.56 -9.32
C SER A 65 -3.48 1.72 -7.98
N ALA A 66 -4.72 1.24 -7.87
CA ALA A 66 -5.47 1.24 -6.63
C ALA A 66 -4.77 0.43 -5.52
N ILE A 67 -4.20 -0.73 -5.86
CA ILE A 67 -3.36 -1.52 -4.93
C ILE A 67 -2.13 -0.74 -4.48
N ALA A 68 -1.45 -0.05 -5.39
CA ALA A 68 -0.26 0.74 -5.07
C ALA A 68 -0.58 1.91 -4.14
N ILE A 69 -1.68 2.63 -4.40
CA ILE A 69 -2.17 3.74 -3.56
C ILE A 69 -2.54 3.24 -2.16
N GLU A 70 -3.22 2.10 -2.05
CA GLU A 70 -3.60 1.56 -0.74
C GLU A 70 -2.38 1.10 0.07
N LYS A 71 -1.39 0.51 -0.60
CA LYS A 71 -0.10 0.14 0.02
C LYS A 71 0.69 1.36 0.49
N SER A 72 0.69 2.46 -0.27
CA SER A 72 1.41 3.66 0.13
C SER A 72 0.74 4.34 1.34
N ARG A 73 -0.60 4.42 1.36
CA ARG A 73 -1.37 4.96 2.51
C ARG A 73 -1.06 4.22 3.81
N SER A 74 -1.22 2.89 3.80
CA SER A 74 -0.95 2.08 5.00
C SER A 74 0.48 2.24 5.53
N ARG A 75 1.47 2.41 4.63
CA ARG A 75 2.86 2.68 5.02
C ARG A 75 3.02 4.08 5.62
N SER A 76 2.45 5.12 5.02
CA SER A 76 2.51 6.48 5.55
C SER A 76 1.85 6.59 6.93
N ASP A 77 0.71 5.92 7.13
CA ASP A 77 0.00 5.91 8.42
C ASP A 77 0.85 5.28 9.53
N LEU A 78 1.53 4.16 9.25
CA LEU A 78 2.44 3.53 10.20
C LEU A 78 3.62 4.43 10.56
N LEU A 79 4.21 5.10 9.57
CA LEU A 79 5.32 6.03 9.80
C LEU A 79 4.88 7.26 10.60
N ARG A 80 3.65 7.74 10.38
CA ARG A 80 3.05 8.84 11.15
C ARG A 80 2.75 8.42 12.59
N ALA A 81 2.17 7.23 12.78
CA ALA A 81 1.93 6.66 14.11
C ALA A 81 3.23 6.46 14.90
N ALA A 82 4.31 6.06 14.23
CA ALA A 82 5.65 5.95 14.81
C ALA A 82 6.33 7.32 15.06
N ARG A 83 5.68 8.44 14.69
CA ARG A 83 6.23 9.81 14.73
C ARG A 83 7.55 9.91 13.98
N LEU A 84 7.68 9.19 12.86
CA LEU A 84 8.85 9.27 11.98
C LEU A 84 8.62 10.31 10.87
N ILE A 85 7.37 10.51 10.45
CA ILE A 85 6.95 11.56 9.51
C ILE A 85 5.82 12.39 10.12
N GLU A 86 5.66 13.62 9.62
CA GLU A 86 4.59 14.54 10.04
C GLU A 86 3.44 14.59 9.03
N ALA A 87 3.75 14.72 7.75
CA ALA A 87 2.76 14.94 6.69
C ALA A 87 3.17 14.26 5.39
N ASP A 88 2.16 13.80 4.65
CA ASP A 88 2.28 13.49 3.21
C ASP A 88 2.07 14.81 2.47
N LEU A 89 3.15 15.46 2.05
CA LEU A 89 3.08 16.68 1.27
C LEU A 89 3.08 16.31 -0.22
N PRO A 90 2.16 16.85 -1.03
CA PRO A 90 2.32 16.81 -2.47
C PRO A 90 3.68 17.41 -2.85
N PRO A 91 4.38 16.89 -3.88
CA PRO A 91 5.67 17.41 -4.27
C PRO A 91 5.47 18.83 -4.81
N LEU A 92 5.84 19.80 -3.99
CA LEU A 92 5.88 21.20 -4.38
C LEU A 92 7.27 21.45 -4.94
N ILE A 93 7.39 21.50 -6.26
CA ILE A 93 8.62 21.92 -6.92
C ILE A 93 8.60 23.45 -7.02
N PRO A 94 9.59 24.16 -6.46
CA PRO A 94 9.72 25.59 -6.72
C PRO A 94 10.23 25.82 -8.15
N CYS A 95 9.40 26.40 -9.01
CA CYS A 95 9.79 26.91 -10.33
C CYS A 95 9.56 28.42 -10.36
N GLN A 96 10.63 29.22 -10.48
CA GLN A 96 10.57 30.67 -10.72
C GLN A 96 9.58 31.43 -9.79
N GLY A 97 9.64 31.19 -8.48
CA GLY A 97 8.79 31.87 -7.50
C GLY A 97 7.34 31.38 -7.44
N ARG A 98 7.00 30.29 -8.14
CA ARG A 98 5.71 29.59 -8.02
C ARG A 98 5.93 28.13 -7.61
N THR A 99 5.10 27.63 -6.72
CA THR A 99 5.09 26.21 -6.31
C THR A 99 4.22 25.40 -7.25
N THR A 100 4.82 24.55 -8.07
CA THR A 100 4.13 23.67 -9.02
C THR A 100 4.08 22.23 -8.50
N TYR A 101 2.90 21.62 -8.57
CA TYR A 101 2.65 20.23 -8.21
C TYR A 101 3.18 19.30 -9.31
N SER A 102 4.14 18.42 -9.01
CA SER A 102 4.72 17.51 -10.02
C SER A 102 3.97 16.19 -10.22
N GLY A 103 2.81 16.02 -9.57
CA GLY A 103 1.88 14.92 -9.88
C GLY A 103 2.28 13.52 -9.42
N GLN A 104 3.56 13.22 -9.21
CA GLN A 104 4.03 11.83 -9.15
C GLN A 104 4.90 11.44 -7.93
N ALA A 105 5.21 12.35 -7.01
CA ALA A 105 6.06 12.04 -5.86
C ALA A 105 5.48 12.56 -4.53
N THR A 106 5.04 11.69 -3.61
CA THR A 106 4.69 12.16 -2.25
C THR A 106 5.98 12.50 -1.49
N VAL A 107 6.16 13.77 -1.11
CA VAL A 107 7.27 14.20 -0.26
C VAL A 107 6.82 14.03 1.19
N MET A 108 7.56 13.26 1.97
CA MET A 108 7.23 13.04 3.38
C MET A 108 8.07 13.99 4.23
N ARG A 109 7.44 14.85 5.04
CA ARG A 109 8.18 15.64 6.03
C ARG A 109 8.65 14.72 7.14
N VAL A 110 9.95 14.45 7.19
CA VAL A 110 10.58 13.59 8.19
C VAL A 110 10.75 14.37 9.50
N THR A 111 10.46 13.74 10.62
CA THR A 111 10.72 14.31 11.97
C THR A 111 12.19 14.14 12.34
N ALA A 112 12.66 14.87 13.36
CA ALA A 112 14.00 14.63 13.94
C ALA A 112 14.21 13.16 14.36
N ARG A 113 13.17 12.49 14.86
CA ARG A 113 13.19 11.06 15.20
C ARG A 113 13.34 10.18 13.95
N GLY A 114 12.63 10.52 12.88
CA GLY A 114 12.72 9.86 11.58
C GLY A 114 14.11 9.98 10.97
N GLU A 115 14.72 11.17 11.05
CA GLU A 115 16.09 11.39 10.58
C GLU A 115 17.11 10.57 11.38
N ALA A 116 16.99 10.52 12.70
CA ALA A 116 17.84 9.70 13.55
C ALA A 116 17.71 8.21 13.20
N ALA A 117 16.49 7.71 13.01
CA ALA A 117 16.25 6.32 12.60
C ALA A 117 16.85 6.00 11.21
N LEU A 118 16.76 6.95 10.27
CA LEU A 118 17.37 6.80 8.94
C LEU A 118 18.91 6.73 9.03
N LYS A 119 19.52 7.61 9.84
CA LYS A 119 20.97 7.61 10.09
C LYS A 119 21.44 6.31 10.73
N MET A 120 20.74 5.80 11.75
CA MET A 120 21.06 4.50 12.36
C MET A 120 20.97 3.35 11.35
N ARG A 121 19.96 3.36 10.47
CA ARG A 121 19.84 2.35 9.42
C ARG A 121 20.97 2.44 8.40
N ALA A 122 21.34 3.65 7.98
CA ALA A 122 22.48 3.86 7.09
C ALA A 122 23.78 3.33 7.75
N CYS A 123 24.03 3.64 9.02
CA CYS A 123 25.17 3.10 9.75
C CYS A 123 25.16 1.56 9.81
N SER A 124 24.00 0.94 10.04
CA SER A 124 23.87 -0.53 10.08
C SER A 124 24.06 -1.22 8.72
N LEU A 125 23.85 -0.50 7.61
CA LEU A 125 24.06 -1.02 6.26
C LEU A 125 25.52 -0.86 5.81
N PHE A 126 26.26 0.10 6.39
CA PHE A 126 27.64 0.37 6.02
C PHE A 126 28.67 -0.26 6.96
N HIS A 127 28.36 -0.61 8.21
CA HIS A 127 29.29 -1.29 9.14
C HIS A 127 28.58 -2.36 10.01
N PRO A 128 28.96 -3.65 9.93
CA PRO A 128 28.56 -4.66 10.92
C PRO A 128 29.49 -4.66 12.16
N VAL A 129 30.03 -3.50 12.56
CA VAL A 129 30.97 -3.43 13.69
C VAL A 129 30.42 -2.47 14.75
N GLN A 130 29.95 -3.11 15.83
CA GLN A 130 29.73 -2.61 17.19
C GLN A 130 29.97 -1.10 17.41
N CYS A 131 28.88 -0.32 17.46
CA CYS A 131 28.91 0.95 18.17
C CYS A 131 28.70 0.67 19.67
N SER A 132 29.77 0.76 20.44
CA SER A 132 29.73 0.90 21.90
C SER A 132 28.95 2.16 22.31
N PRO A 133 28.21 2.15 23.42
CA PRO A 133 27.48 3.32 23.90
C PRO A 133 28.47 4.42 24.32
N CYS A 134 28.28 5.63 23.81
CA CYS A 134 29.02 6.82 24.24
C CYS A 134 28.72 7.09 25.73
N PRO A 135 29.73 7.38 26.58
CA PRO A 135 29.47 7.79 27.94
C PRO A 135 28.83 9.17 27.94
N VAL A 136 27.69 9.25 28.62
CA VAL A 136 27.02 10.50 28.99
C VAL A 136 28.03 11.33 29.77
N THR A 137 28.40 12.49 29.25
CA THR A 137 29.15 13.50 30.01
C THR A 137 28.26 13.96 31.16
N SER A 138 28.57 13.47 32.35
CA SER A 138 28.02 13.94 33.61
C SER A 138 28.35 15.42 33.77
N ASP A 139 27.30 16.20 34.03
CA ASP A 139 27.41 17.47 34.74
C ASP A 139 28.28 17.30 35.99
N ALA A 140 29.22 18.21 36.20
CA ALA A 140 29.75 18.54 37.51
C ALA A 140 30.12 20.04 37.50
N ARG A 141 29.53 20.74 38.46
CA ARG A 141 29.77 22.14 38.81
C ARG A 141 31.22 22.41 39.20
#